data_AF-A0A967S8Z3-F1
#
_entry.id   AF-A0A967S8Z3-F1
#
_cell.length_a   1.000
_cell.length_b   1.000
_cell.length_c   1.000
_cell.angle_alpha   90.00
_cell.angle_beta   90.00
_cell.angle_gamma   90.00
#
_symmetry.space_group_name_H-M   'P 1'
#
loop_
_entity.id
_entity.type
_entity.pdbx_description
1 polymer ?
#
loop_
_entity_poly.entity_id
_entity_poly.type
_entity_poly.pdbx_seq_one_letter_code
_entity_poly.pdbx_strand_id
1 'polypeptide(L)'
;GRKIWIGLGHIAGVLATFAQTTTPAGKRRISAFLVRPDMPGFVVEDTERKMGIRGSSQARLLYDDLRVPDDHLLGQPGKGFAVAVNVLNGGRLSLAAGCVAGTRRLTGELVRYGEHRVQFERPLADFEITQRKIAEAASRAYAADAMVGHLAAAMDETDADVSLEAAAAKVFTSELLWKTADDMVQLAGGRGYVRGGSKKWPPYPYERWLRDARINRIFEGGNEVLLLFIALNGVREPGERLQALGSALRSPLRNMGLITGWAVGRVRAAVGAKDRLPSDIHASLEDHVRYFEKHVAELAQAVERAVMEHRREILERQLVLERLAWMGIELYATACAIARTQRLIDENGEAASRREIALCDLFCVEAGRRFRRGREGLGAGGDAVDERRRAVADTTREAGGYFVEDPLVDVERPQRPEGLV
;
A
#
# COMPACT_ATOMS: atom_id res chain seq x y z
N GLY A 1 -18.84 1.52 -26.15
CA GLY A 1 -17.79 1.06 -25.19
C GLY A 1 -18.41 0.82 -23.82
N ARG A 2 -17.74 0.07 -22.94
CA ARG A 2 -18.24 -0.21 -21.57
C ARG A 2 -17.25 0.22 -20.49
N LYS A 3 -17.77 0.61 -19.32
CA LYS A 3 -17.02 0.83 -18.08
C LYS A 3 -17.66 0.02 -16.96
N ILE A 4 -16.83 -0.56 -16.11
CA ILE A 4 -17.28 -1.46 -15.04
C ILE A 4 -16.90 -0.91 -13.68
N TRP A 5 -17.70 -1.28 -12.68
CA TRP A 5 -17.47 -0.96 -11.27
C TRP A 5 -17.26 0.54 -11.02
N ILE A 6 -18.16 1.34 -11.57
CA ILE A 6 -18.11 2.79 -11.41
C ILE A 6 -18.89 3.17 -10.15
N GLY A 7 -18.16 3.66 -9.15
CA GLY A 7 -18.71 4.09 -7.87
C GLY A 7 -19.78 5.16 -8.08
N LEU A 8 -20.98 4.92 -7.56
CA LEU A 8 -22.14 5.80 -7.70
C LEU A 8 -22.56 6.13 -9.15
N GLY A 9 -22.00 5.44 -10.16
CA GLY A 9 -22.22 5.80 -11.58
C GLY A 9 -23.67 5.80 -12.04
N HIS A 10 -24.53 4.99 -11.40
CA HIS A 10 -25.97 4.94 -11.69
C HIS A 10 -26.77 6.20 -11.27
N ILE A 11 -26.21 7.06 -10.43
CA ILE A 11 -26.87 8.29 -9.91
C ILE A 11 -25.99 9.53 -10.11
N ALA A 12 -24.86 9.40 -10.80
CA ALA A 12 -23.92 10.50 -10.97
C ALA A 12 -24.50 11.54 -11.94
N GLY A 13 -24.52 12.82 -11.56
CA GLY A 13 -24.96 13.90 -12.47
C GLY A 13 -23.94 14.22 -13.59
N VAL A 14 -22.66 13.92 -13.36
CA VAL A 14 -21.56 14.07 -14.31
C VAL A 14 -20.58 12.92 -14.11
N LEU A 15 -20.04 12.38 -15.20
CA LEU A 15 -19.05 11.33 -15.19
C LEU A 15 -17.78 11.76 -15.91
N ALA A 16 -16.63 11.66 -15.24
CA ALA A 16 -15.35 11.68 -15.93
C ALA A 16 -15.10 10.29 -16.55
N THR A 17 -15.03 10.22 -17.89
CA THR A 17 -14.75 8.98 -18.62
C THR A 17 -13.48 9.11 -19.44
N PHE A 18 -12.79 7.99 -19.62
CA PHE A 18 -11.52 7.93 -20.35
C PHE A 18 -11.68 7.04 -21.57
N ALA A 19 -11.34 7.56 -22.75
CA ALA A 19 -11.43 6.82 -24.01
C ALA A 19 -10.14 6.98 -24.81
N GLN A 20 -9.82 5.97 -25.63
CA GLN A 20 -8.70 6.06 -26.56
C GLN A 20 -9.13 6.88 -27.77
N THR A 21 -8.46 7.99 -28.02
CA THR A 21 -8.63 8.83 -29.20
C THR A 21 -7.40 8.77 -30.09
N THR A 22 -7.58 9.05 -31.37
CA THR A 22 -6.48 9.27 -32.31
C THR A 22 -6.05 10.73 -32.20
N THR A 23 -4.78 10.98 -31.85
CA THR A 23 -4.24 12.35 -31.83
C THR A 23 -4.03 12.89 -33.24
N PRO A 24 -3.81 14.20 -33.43
CA PRO A 24 -3.45 14.77 -34.74
C PRO A 24 -2.22 14.09 -35.39
N ALA A 25 -1.33 13.52 -34.58
CA ALA A 25 -0.17 12.76 -35.04
C ALA A 25 -0.48 11.27 -35.37
N GLY A 26 -1.76 10.88 -35.47
CA GLY A 26 -2.20 9.52 -35.80
C GLY A 26 -2.01 8.48 -34.69
N LYS A 27 -1.56 8.87 -33.49
CA LYS A 27 -1.28 7.93 -32.39
C LYS A 27 -2.51 7.76 -31.51
N ARG A 28 -2.84 6.52 -31.16
CA ARG A 28 -3.88 6.24 -30.15
C ARG A 28 -3.37 6.60 -28.76
N ARG A 29 -4.06 7.49 -28.07
CA ARG A 29 -3.75 7.98 -26.72
C ARG A 29 -5.04 8.09 -25.90
N ILE A 30 -4.91 8.06 -24.58
CA ILE A 30 -6.07 8.23 -23.70
C ILE A 30 -6.41 9.72 -23.61
N SER A 31 -7.68 10.06 -23.78
CA SER A 31 -8.27 11.37 -23.48
C SER A 31 -9.32 11.23 -22.40
N ALA A 32 -9.55 12.29 -21.64
CA ALA A 32 -10.57 12.36 -20.60
C ALA A 32 -11.73 13.25 -21.08
N PHE A 33 -12.95 12.87 -20.73
CA PHE A 33 -14.18 13.55 -21.13
C PHE A 33 -15.14 13.64 -19.97
N LEU A 34 -15.95 14.70 -19.94
CA LEU A 34 -17.10 14.83 -19.06
C LEU A 34 -18.35 14.36 -19.81
N VAL A 35 -19.08 13.40 -19.25
CA VAL A 35 -20.31 12.86 -19.84
C VAL A 35 -21.45 13.07 -18.86
N ARG A 36 -22.60 13.50 -19.37
CA ARG A 36 -23.83 13.60 -18.57
C ARG A 36 -24.74 12.41 -18.85
N PRO A 37 -25.50 11.92 -17.85
CA PRO A 37 -26.39 10.78 -18.05
C PRO A 37 -27.53 10.99 -19.06
N ASP A 38 -27.90 12.24 -19.34
CA ASP A 38 -28.96 12.61 -20.28
C ASP A 38 -28.52 12.58 -21.75
N MET A 39 -27.22 12.36 -22.01
CA MET A 39 -26.69 12.33 -23.37
C MET A 39 -27.15 11.05 -24.11
N PRO A 40 -27.73 11.16 -25.32
CA PRO A 40 -28.15 10.00 -26.11
C PRO A 40 -27.01 9.00 -26.34
N GLY A 41 -27.25 7.74 -26.00
CA GLY A 41 -26.24 6.67 -26.08
C GLY A 41 -25.57 6.34 -24.74
N PHE A 42 -25.81 7.11 -23.67
CA PHE A 42 -25.37 6.72 -22.33
C PHE A 42 -26.42 5.83 -21.65
N VAL A 43 -26.01 4.68 -21.14
CA VAL A 43 -26.90 3.72 -20.47
C VAL A 43 -26.24 3.18 -19.21
N VAL A 44 -27.00 3.14 -18.11
CA VAL A 44 -26.64 2.39 -16.90
C VAL A 44 -27.18 0.97 -17.08
N GLU A 45 -26.30 -0.02 -17.28
CA GLU A 45 -26.72 -1.40 -17.53
C GLU A 45 -27.25 -2.07 -16.25
N ASP A 46 -26.51 -1.97 -15.14
CA ASP A 46 -26.86 -2.63 -13.86
C ASP A 46 -25.96 -2.14 -12.71
N THR A 47 -26.22 -2.64 -11.49
CA THR A 47 -25.36 -2.45 -10.30
C THR A 47 -24.96 -3.76 -9.62
N GLU A 48 -23.73 -3.79 -9.08
CA GLU A 48 -23.14 -5.02 -8.52
C GLU A 48 -23.45 -5.27 -7.04
N ARG A 49 -23.75 -6.53 -6.71
CA ARG A 49 -23.76 -7.05 -5.33
C ARG A 49 -22.33 -7.29 -4.85
N LYS A 50 -22.02 -6.90 -3.60
CA LYS A 50 -20.64 -6.84 -3.11
C LYS A 50 -20.48 -7.39 -1.70
N MET A 51 -19.24 -7.80 -1.41
CA MET A 51 -18.81 -8.23 -0.08
C MET A 51 -19.06 -7.14 0.98
N GLY A 52 -18.47 -5.96 0.80
CA GLY A 52 -18.55 -4.82 1.72
C GLY A 52 -18.99 -3.53 1.03
N ILE A 53 -18.90 -2.42 1.76
CA ILE A 53 -19.27 -1.06 1.38
C ILE A 53 -20.63 -1.00 0.66
N ARG A 54 -21.60 -1.76 1.18
CA ARG A 54 -22.90 -2.00 0.50
C ARG A 54 -23.76 -0.75 0.37
N GLY A 55 -23.46 0.31 1.12
CA GLY A 55 -24.07 1.63 0.92
C GLY A 55 -23.59 2.35 -0.35
N SER A 56 -22.49 1.89 -0.96
CA SER A 56 -21.99 2.38 -2.24
C SER A 56 -22.33 1.38 -3.36
N SER A 57 -23.07 1.85 -4.37
CA SER A 57 -23.35 1.12 -5.61
C SER A 57 -22.14 1.10 -6.52
N GLN A 58 -21.97 0.04 -7.30
CA GLN A 58 -20.95 -0.03 -8.35
C GLN A 58 -21.69 -0.33 -9.66
N ALA A 59 -21.67 0.60 -10.61
CA ALA A 59 -22.46 0.52 -11.82
C ALA A 59 -21.66 -0.03 -13.00
N ARG A 60 -22.34 -0.74 -13.89
CA ARG A 60 -21.88 -1.02 -15.27
C ARG A 60 -22.48 0.03 -16.19
N LEU A 61 -21.61 0.70 -16.95
CA LEU A 61 -21.99 1.81 -17.83
C LEU A 61 -21.69 1.43 -19.28
N LEU A 62 -22.67 1.68 -20.15
CA LEU A 62 -22.58 1.51 -21.59
C LEU A 62 -22.61 2.89 -22.26
N TYR A 63 -21.73 3.04 -23.24
CA TYR A 63 -21.60 4.20 -24.11
C TYR A 63 -21.84 3.69 -25.53
N ASP A 64 -23.10 3.68 -25.96
CA ASP A 64 -23.58 3.14 -27.23
C ASP A 64 -23.77 4.27 -28.25
N ASP A 65 -22.88 4.33 -29.24
CA ASP A 65 -22.78 5.43 -30.22
C ASP A 65 -22.94 6.84 -29.63
N LEU A 66 -22.46 7.02 -28.38
CA LEU A 66 -22.55 8.28 -27.64
C LEU A 66 -21.70 9.34 -28.34
N ARG A 67 -22.36 10.39 -28.85
CA ARG A 67 -21.68 11.59 -29.37
C ARG A 67 -21.28 12.52 -28.22
N VAL A 68 -19.98 12.75 -28.07
CA VAL A 68 -19.43 13.67 -27.05
C VAL A 68 -18.96 14.96 -27.72
N PRO A 69 -19.48 16.13 -27.34
CA PRO A 69 -19.02 17.44 -27.83
C PRO A 69 -17.54 17.75 -27.50
N ASP A 70 -16.90 18.60 -28.28
CA ASP A 70 -15.47 18.95 -28.09
C ASP A 70 -15.21 19.71 -26.78
N ASP A 71 -16.17 20.51 -26.32
CA ASP A 71 -16.11 21.27 -25.05
C ASP A 71 -16.28 20.40 -23.80
N HIS A 72 -16.61 19.11 -23.97
CA HIS A 72 -16.61 18.12 -22.89
C HIS A 72 -15.24 17.48 -22.66
N LEU A 73 -14.23 17.81 -23.46
CA LEU A 73 -12.86 17.34 -23.27
C LEU A 73 -12.29 17.90 -21.96
N LEU A 74 -11.82 17.00 -21.09
CA LEU A 74 -11.14 17.36 -19.85
C LEU A 74 -9.62 17.33 -20.08
N GLY A 75 -9.00 18.51 -20.10
CA GLY A 75 -7.58 18.67 -20.39
C GLY A 75 -7.29 18.70 -21.90
N GLN A 76 -6.19 18.09 -22.32
CA GLN A 76 -5.77 18.10 -23.74
C GLN A 76 -5.99 16.74 -24.42
N PRO A 77 -6.24 16.71 -25.75
CA PRO A 77 -6.37 15.46 -26.48
C PRO A 77 -5.11 14.59 -26.32
N GLY A 78 -5.31 13.33 -25.94
CA GLY A 78 -4.24 12.35 -25.73
C GLY A 78 -3.45 12.52 -24.43
N LYS A 79 -3.86 13.44 -23.54
CA LYS A 79 -3.24 13.68 -22.22
C LYS A 79 -4.08 13.16 -21.04
N GLY A 80 -5.12 12.36 -21.30
CA GLY A 80 -6.02 11.83 -20.27
C GLY A 80 -5.36 10.90 -19.25
N PHE A 81 -4.23 10.27 -19.58
CA PHE A 81 -3.47 9.48 -18.60
C PHE A 81 -2.90 10.35 -17.46
N ALA A 82 -2.38 11.54 -17.79
CA ALA A 82 -1.89 12.48 -16.77
C ALA A 82 -3.03 12.96 -15.86
N VAL A 83 -4.20 13.24 -16.44
CA VAL A 83 -5.43 13.56 -15.68
C VAL A 83 -5.78 12.42 -14.72
N ALA A 84 -5.77 11.17 -15.21
CA ALA A 84 -6.08 10.02 -14.37
C ALA A 84 -5.10 9.86 -13.20
N VAL A 85 -3.79 9.98 -13.44
CA VAL A 85 -2.77 9.88 -12.39
C VAL A 85 -2.93 10.99 -11.34
N ASN A 86 -3.20 12.22 -11.76
CA ASN A 86 -3.42 13.34 -10.84
C ASN A 86 -4.64 13.09 -9.93
N VAL A 87 -5.76 12.66 -10.50
CA VAL A 87 -6.97 12.30 -9.72
C VAL A 87 -6.70 11.13 -8.78
N LEU A 88 -5.97 10.10 -9.23
CA LEU A 88 -5.61 8.95 -8.40
C LEU A 88 -4.73 9.35 -7.22
N ASN A 89 -3.81 10.30 -7.37
CA ASN A 89 -2.99 10.77 -6.25
C ASN A 89 -3.87 11.39 -5.15
N GLY A 90 -4.82 12.27 -5.50
CA GLY A 90 -5.78 12.82 -4.54
C GLY A 90 -6.72 11.75 -3.93
N GLY A 91 -7.14 10.78 -4.75
CA GLY A 91 -7.92 9.63 -4.31
C GLY A 91 -7.18 8.76 -3.28
N ARG A 92 -5.87 8.54 -3.48
CA ARG A 92 -5.00 7.81 -2.55
C ARG A 92 -4.86 8.50 -1.20
N LEU A 93 -4.69 9.83 -1.17
CA LEU A 93 -4.69 10.59 0.10
C LEU A 93 -6.03 10.42 0.83
N SER A 94 -7.15 10.59 0.12
CA SER A 94 -8.49 10.48 0.70
C SER A 94 -8.78 9.08 1.26
N LEU A 95 -8.39 8.04 0.51
CA LEU A 95 -8.49 6.64 0.93
C LEU A 95 -7.62 6.40 2.17
N ALA A 96 -6.36 6.87 2.14
CA ALA A 96 -5.44 6.71 3.26
C ALA A 96 -6.00 7.36 4.53
N ALA A 97 -6.47 8.60 4.45
CA ALA A 97 -7.11 9.31 5.55
C ALA A 97 -8.32 8.53 6.11
N GLY A 98 -9.20 8.01 5.24
CA GLY A 98 -10.33 7.16 5.62
C GLY A 98 -9.90 5.87 6.32
N CYS A 99 -8.83 5.23 5.84
CA CYS A 99 -8.29 4.01 6.44
C CYS A 99 -7.68 4.27 7.82
N VAL A 100 -6.98 5.39 8.02
CA VAL A 100 -6.45 5.71 9.36
C VAL A 100 -7.56 6.07 10.32
N ALA A 101 -8.57 6.85 9.90
CA ALA A 101 -9.74 7.12 10.72
C ALA A 101 -10.49 5.83 11.13
N GLY A 102 -10.67 4.90 10.18
CA GLY A 102 -11.24 3.59 10.46
C GLY A 102 -10.39 2.78 11.45
N THR A 103 -9.07 2.82 11.30
CA THR A 103 -8.12 2.16 12.21
C THR A 103 -8.23 2.73 13.62
N ARG A 104 -8.19 4.06 13.79
CA ARG A 104 -8.35 4.70 15.12
C ARG A 104 -9.66 4.28 15.80
N ARG A 105 -10.76 4.25 15.04
CA ARG A 105 -12.06 3.78 15.55
C ARG A 105 -11.96 2.34 16.02
N LEU A 106 -11.39 1.45 15.21
CA LEU A 106 -11.24 0.03 15.57
C LEU A 106 -10.30 -0.17 16.76
N THR A 107 -9.22 0.62 16.88
CA THR A 107 -8.34 0.59 18.06
C THR A 107 -9.11 0.98 19.32
N GLY A 108 -9.96 2.01 19.27
CA GLY A 108 -10.84 2.36 20.38
C GLY A 108 -11.81 1.22 20.73
N GLU A 109 -12.32 0.50 19.73
CA GLU A 109 -13.20 -0.65 19.93
C GLU A 109 -12.47 -1.89 20.47
N LEU A 110 -11.21 -2.12 20.07
CA LEU A 110 -10.34 -3.14 20.63
C LEU A 110 -10.15 -2.92 22.13
N VAL A 111 -9.81 -1.69 22.52
CA VAL A 111 -9.68 -1.30 23.93
C VAL A 111 -11.01 -1.49 24.64
N ARG A 112 -12.09 -0.84 24.15
CA ARG A 112 -13.41 -0.90 24.79
C ARG A 112 -13.87 -2.33 24.99
N TYR A 113 -13.83 -3.17 23.95
CA TYR A 113 -14.26 -4.56 24.08
C TYR A 113 -13.34 -5.38 25.00
N GLY A 114 -12.02 -5.17 24.90
CA GLY A 114 -11.02 -5.82 25.73
C GLY A 114 -11.20 -5.54 27.22
N GLU A 115 -11.49 -4.30 27.60
CA GLU A 115 -11.74 -3.88 28.98
C GLU A 115 -13.03 -4.49 29.55
N HIS A 116 -14.10 -4.56 28.74
CA HIS A 116 -15.41 -5.01 29.23
C HIS A 116 -15.57 -6.53 29.23
N ARG A 117 -14.84 -7.25 28.37
CA ARG A 117 -14.98 -8.71 28.25
C ARG A 117 -14.08 -9.40 29.26
N VAL A 118 -14.68 -10.09 30.22
CA VAL A 118 -13.95 -10.89 31.22
C VAL A 118 -13.90 -12.37 30.80
N GLN A 119 -12.69 -12.96 30.80
CA GLN A 119 -12.44 -14.39 30.71
C GLN A 119 -11.25 -14.74 31.60
N PHE A 120 -11.26 -15.93 32.19
CA PHE A 120 -10.25 -16.34 33.18
C PHE A 120 -10.08 -15.26 34.27
N GLU A 121 -11.23 -14.79 34.80
CA GLU A 121 -11.34 -13.87 35.94
C GLU A 121 -10.76 -12.46 35.77
N ARG A 122 -10.34 -12.08 34.56
CA ARG A 122 -9.87 -10.72 34.27
C ARG A 122 -10.30 -10.21 32.89
N PRO A 123 -10.29 -8.88 32.67
CA PRO A 123 -10.48 -8.28 31.35
C PRO A 123 -9.57 -8.89 30.28
N LEU A 124 -10.08 -9.02 29.06
CA LEU A 124 -9.27 -9.47 27.93
C LEU A 124 -8.11 -8.51 27.64
N ALA A 125 -8.28 -7.21 27.94
CA ALA A 125 -7.26 -6.18 27.79
C ALA A 125 -6.01 -6.44 28.63
N ASP A 126 -6.12 -7.19 29.72
CA ASP A 126 -4.98 -7.49 30.59
C ASP A 126 -4.05 -8.55 29.98
N PHE A 127 -4.52 -9.41 29.06
CA PHE A 127 -3.64 -10.45 28.49
C PHE A 127 -2.67 -9.84 27.47
N GLU A 128 -1.39 -10.20 27.56
CA GLU A 128 -0.31 -9.70 26.68
C GLU A 128 -0.63 -9.87 25.19
N ILE A 129 -1.31 -10.96 24.83
CA ILE A 129 -1.74 -11.22 23.44
C ILE A 129 -2.73 -10.17 22.92
N THR A 130 -3.57 -9.60 23.79
CA THR A 130 -4.50 -8.51 23.48
C THR A 130 -3.76 -7.18 23.51
N GLN A 131 -2.91 -6.95 24.51
CA GLN A 131 -2.08 -5.75 24.61
C GLN A 131 -1.23 -5.56 23.36
N ARG A 132 -0.65 -6.63 22.80
CA ARG A 132 0.07 -6.60 21.53
C ARG A 132 -0.79 -6.10 20.37
N LYS A 133 -2.04 -6.56 20.25
CA LYS A 133 -2.96 -6.09 19.19
C LYS A 133 -3.27 -4.60 19.35
N ILE A 134 -3.55 -4.16 20.57
CA ILE A 134 -3.84 -2.75 20.88
C ILE A 134 -2.62 -1.87 20.58
N ALA A 135 -1.43 -2.29 21.06
CA ALA A 135 -0.19 -1.54 20.90
C ALA A 135 0.28 -1.48 19.44
N GLU A 136 0.14 -2.56 18.67
CA GLU A 136 0.43 -2.58 17.24
C GLU A 136 -0.53 -1.67 16.47
N ALA A 137 -1.84 -1.76 16.72
CA ALA A 137 -2.82 -0.92 16.05
C ALA A 137 -2.63 0.57 16.39
N ALA A 138 -2.34 0.90 17.65
CA ALA A 138 -2.14 2.28 18.10
C ALA A 138 -0.85 2.90 17.53
N SER A 139 0.29 2.22 17.67
CA SER A 139 1.59 2.74 17.20
C SER A 139 1.63 2.90 15.67
N ARG A 140 1.07 1.94 14.93
CA ARG A 140 0.97 2.05 13.46
C ARG A 140 -0.04 3.09 13.02
N ALA A 141 -1.16 3.27 13.73
CA ALA A 141 -2.11 4.36 13.43
C ALA A 141 -1.48 5.75 13.64
N TYR A 142 -0.63 5.89 14.66
CA TYR A 142 0.10 7.13 14.91
C TYR A 142 1.07 7.48 13.75
N ALA A 143 1.83 6.49 13.27
CA ALA A 143 2.69 6.67 12.09
C ALA A 143 1.87 6.92 10.82
N ALA A 144 0.78 6.18 10.63
CA ALA A 144 -0.13 6.33 9.51
C ALA A 144 -0.71 7.75 9.42
N ASP A 145 -1.12 8.30 10.56
CA ASP A 145 -1.58 9.68 10.66
C ASP A 145 -0.50 10.69 10.30
N ALA A 146 0.72 10.44 10.72
CA ALA A 146 1.84 11.30 10.40
C ALA A 146 2.11 11.31 8.88
N MET A 147 2.02 10.14 8.22
CA MET A 147 2.12 10.03 6.76
C MET A 147 0.99 10.80 6.06
N VAL A 148 -0.25 10.66 6.51
CA VAL A 148 -1.39 11.39 5.94
C VAL A 148 -1.24 12.89 6.12
N GLY A 149 -0.79 13.35 7.30
CA GLY A 149 -0.54 14.76 7.57
C GLY A 149 0.58 15.35 6.71
N HIS A 150 1.70 14.63 6.59
CA HIS A 150 2.79 14.99 5.67
C HIS A 150 2.31 15.07 4.22
N LEU A 151 1.61 14.03 3.76
CA LEU A 151 1.14 13.96 2.38
C LEU A 151 0.15 15.08 2.05
N ALA A 152 -0.76 15.40 2.97
CA ALA A 152 -1.68 16.53 2.81
C ALA A 152 -0.91 17.85 2.70
N ALA A 153 0.03 18.11 3.61
CA ALA A 153 0.85 19.32 3.56
C ALA A 153 1.66 19.42 2.26
N ALA A 154 2.28 18.32 1.81
CA ALA A 154 3.02 18.29 0.55
C ALA A 154 2.11 18.51 -0.66
N MET A 155 0.86 18.05 -0.62
CA MET A 155 -0.11 18.31 -1.70
C MET A 155 -0.63 19.75 -1.76
N ASP A 156 -0.53 20.50 -0.66
CA ASP A 156 -0.86 21.92 -0.65
C ASP A 156 0.26 22.78 -1.27
N GLU A 157 1.46 22.21 -1.46
CA GLU A 157 2.56 22.87 -2.17
C GLU A 157 2.36 22.80 -3.69
N THR A 158 2.63 23.93 -4.36
CA THR A 158 2.57 23.99 -5.83
C THR A 158 3.64 23.08 -6.45
N ASP A 159 3.25 22.30 -7.45
CA ASP A 159 4.13 21.42 -8.25
C ASP A 159 4.85 20.29 -7.48
N ALA A 160 4.39 19.93 -6.27
CA ALA A 160 4.95 18.80 -5.54
C ALA A 160 4.58 17.45 -6.17
N ASP A 161 5.58 16.65 -6.57
CA ASP A 161 5.37 15.26 -6.96
C ASP A 161 5.32 14.36 -5.72
N VAL A 162 4.10 14.06 -5.28
CA VAL A 162 3.83 13.19 -4.12
C VAL A 162 3.41 11.78 -4.52
N SER A 163 3.68 11.36 -5.75
CA SER A 163 3.12 10.10 -6.29
C SER A 163 3.58 8.87 -5.51
N LEU A 164 4.83 8.86 -5.02
CA LEU A 164 5.38 7.75 -4.24
C LEU A 164 4.85 7.75 -2.81
N GLU A 165 4.79 8.91 -2.17
CA GLU A 165 4.26 9.14 -0.83
C GLU A 165 2.78 8.77 -0.78
N ALA A 166 2.00 9.17 -1.80
CA ALA A 166 0.59 8.81 -1.93
C ALA A 166 0.39 7.30 -2.07
N ALA A 167 1.20 6.64 -2.91
CA ALA A 167 1.15 5.19 -3.06
C ALA A 167 1.54 4.47 -1.74
N ALA A 168 2.61 4.93 -1.08
CA ALA A 168 3.09 4.37 0.17
C ALA A 168 2.05 4.52 1.29
N ALA A 169 1.46 5.71 1.45
CA ALA A 169 0.41 5.97 2.42
C ALA A 169 -0.82 5.10 2.15
N LYS A 170 -1.28 4.99 0.89
CA LYS A 170 -2.41 4.11 0.53
C LYS A 170 -2.15 2.67 0.92
N VAL A 171 -1.00 2.10 0.52
CA VAL A 171 -0.65 0.71 0.82
C VAL A 171 -0.56 0.50 2.34
N PHE A 172 0.20 1.33 3.04
CA PHE A 172 0.42 1.20 4.48
C PHE A 172 -0.90 1.25 5.28
N THR A 173 -1.73 2.24 5.00
CA THR A 173 -2.99 2.48 5.73
C THR A 173 -4.07 1.44 5.44
N SER A 174 -4.17 0.98 4.19
CA SER A 174 -5.15 -0.04 3.80
C SER A 174 -4.83 -1.42 4.39
N GLU A 175 -3.54 -1.81 4.43
CA GLU A 175 -3.10 -3.04 5.11
C GLU A 175 -3.33 -2.94 6.62
N LEU A 176 -3.03 -1.79 7.23
CA LEU A 176 -3.26 -1.55 8.65
C LEU A 176 -4.74 -1.65 9.04
N LEU A 177 -5.63 -1.02 8.26
CA LEU A 177 -7.08 -1.09 8.51
C LEU A 177 -7.57 -2.55 8.43
N TRP A 178 -7.14 -3.29 7.40
CA TRP A 178 -7.50 -4.69 7.23
C TRP A 178 -7.08 -5.53 8.44
N LYS A 179 -5.81 -5.43 8.85
CA LYS A 179 -5.27 -6.16 10.01
C LYS A 179 -5.99 -5.80 11.31
N THR A 180 -6.30 -4.52 11.51
CA THR A 180 -6.99 -4.06 12.74
C THR A 180 -8.44 -4.53 12.76
N ALA A 181 -9.12 -4.57 11.61
CA ALA A 181 -10.47 -5.12 11.51
C ALA A 181 -10.49 -6.64 11.77
N ASP A 182 -9.49 -7.36 11.27
CA ASP A 182 -9.29 -8.79 11.53
C ASP A 182 -9.03 -9.06 13.02
N ASP A 183 -8.12 -8.29 13.63
CA ASP A 183 -7.85 -8.37 15.07
C ASP A 183 -9.10 -8.09 15.92
N MET A 184 -9.96 -7.16 15.48
CA MET A 184 -11.22 -6.85 16.15
C MET A 184 -12.20 -8.02 16.06
N VAL A 185 -12.32 -8.65 14.89
CA VAL A 185 -13.14 -9.87 14.72
C VAL A 185 -12.60 -10.98 15.63
N GLN A 186 -11.29 -11.17 15.66
CA GLN A 186 -10.64 -12.19 16.49
C GLN A 186 -10.87 -11.94 17.99
N LEU A 187 -10.70 -10.69 18.46
CA LEU A 187 -10.91 -10.34 19.87
C LEU A 187 -12.38 -10.48 20.27
N ALA A 188 -13.31 -10.16 19.37
CA ALA A 188 -14.74 -10.34 19.60
C ALA A 188 -15.19 -11.81 19.62
N GLY A 189 -14.33 -12.75 19.18
CA GLY A 189 -14.64 -14.18 19.11
C GLY A 189 -15.87 -14.45 18.24
N GLY A 190 -16.77 -15.32 18.69
CA GLY A 190 -18.00 -15.64 17.94
C GLY A 190 -18.86 -14.42 17.59
N ARG A 191 -18.83 -13.35 18.41
CA ARG A 191 -19.54 -12.09 18.13
C ARG A 191 -18.91 -11.30 16.99
N GLY A 192 -17.62 -11.52 16.72
CA GLY A 192 -16.92 -10.96 15.59
C GLY A 192 -17.43 -11.51 14.24
N TYR A 193 -17.88 -12.77 14.23
CA TYR A 193 -18.30 -13.46 13.02
C TYR A 193 -19.79 -13.28 12.69
N VAL A 194 -20.66 -13.23 13.70
CA VAL A 194 -22.12 -13.12 13.49
C VAL A 194 -22.57 -11.67 13.40
N ARG A 195 -23.60 -11.40 12.59
CA ARG A 195 -24.21 -10.06 12.48
C ARG A 195 -24.97 -9.62 13.72
N GLY A 196 -25.38 -10.56 14.57
CA GLY A 196 -26.33 -10.30 15.65
C GLY A 196 -27.69 -9.85 15.08
N GLY A 197 -28.36 -8.92 15.76
CA GLY A 197 -29.64 -8.35 15.31
C GLY A 197 -30.81 -9.33 15.40
N SER A 198 -30.75 -10.26 16.37
CA SER A 198 -31.83 -11.18 16.69
C SER A 198 -32.61 -10.67 17.91
N LYS A 199 -33.76 -11.29 18.23
CA LYS A 199 -34.50 -10.97 19.47
C LYS A 199 -33.64 -11.03 20.74
N LYS A 200 -32.59 -11.85 20.75
CA LYS A 200 -31.71 -12.08 21.91
C LYS A 200 -30.42 -11.27 21.89
N TRP A 201 -29.97 -10.80 20.72
CA TRP A 201 -28.64 -10.20 20.56
C TRP A 201 -28.68 -8.93 19.72
N PRO A 202 -28.04 -7.84 20.17
CA PRO A 202 -27.95 -6.60 19.38
C PRO A 202 -27.15 -6.84 18.09
N PRO A 203 -27.27 -5.95 17.09
CA PRO A 203 -26.41 -6.02 15.91
C PRO A 203 -24.95 -5.77 16.30
N TYR A 204 -24.04 -6.58 15.75
CA TYR A 204 -22.60 -6.44 15.92
C TYR A 204 -21.97 -5.90 14.64
N PRO A 205 -21.13 -4.85 14.71
CA PRO A 205 -20.60 -4.20 13.50
C PRO A 205 -19.32 -4.87 12.97
N TYR A 206 -18.75 -5.84 13.68
CA TYR A 206 -17.38 -6.34 13.45
C TYR A 206 -17.20 -7.00 12.08
N GLU A 207 -18.05 -7.95 11.71
CA GLU A 207 -18.00 -8.60 10.39
C GLU A 207 -18.19 -7.59 9.25
N ARG A 208 -19.00 -6.56 9.47
CA ARG A 208 -19.20 -5.48 8.50
C ARG A 208 -17.91 -4.67 8.31
N TRP A 209 -17.24 -4.28 9.39
CA TRP A 209 -15.98 -3.56 9.30
C TRP A 209 -14.91 -4.35 8.55
N LEU A 210 -14.82 -5.66 8.79
CA LEU A 210 -13.90 -6.53 8.05
C LEU A 210 -14.24 -6.57 6.55
N ARG A 211 -15.51 -6.82 6.20
CA ARG A 211 -15.96 -6.84 4.80
C ARG A 211 -15.72 -5.51 4.09
N ASP A 212 -15.98 -4.40 4.77
CA ASP A 212 -15.83 -3.04 4.22
C ASP A 212 -14.36 -2.65 4.06
N ALA A 213 -13.46 -3.13 4.94
CA ALA A 213 -12.02 -2.85 4.85
C ALA A 213 -11.34 -3.52 3.63
N ARG A 214 -11.87 -4.66 3.14
CA ARG A 214 -11.18 -5.49 2.14
C ARG A 214 -10.89 -4.77 0.82
N ILE A 215 -11.82 -3.93 0.37
CA ILE A 215 -11.75 -3.25 -0.93
C ILE A 215 -10.65 -2.19 -0.98
N ASN A 216 -10.25 -1.64 0.18
CA ASN A 216 -9.25 -0.58 0.26
C ASN A 216 -7.86 -1.01 -0.22
N ARG A 217 -7.60 -2.33 -0.24
CA ARG A 217 -6.36 -2.92 -0.76
C ARG A 217 -6.38 -3.15 -2.28
N ILE A 218 -7.52 -2.93 -2.94
CA ILE A 218 -7.77 -3.28 -4.34
C ILE A 218 -7.98 -2.04 -5.20
N PHE A 219 -8.91 -1.15 -4.82
CA PHE A 219 -9.20 0.06 -5.60
C PHE A 219 -8.16 1.16 -5.36
N GLU A 220 -8.22 2.24 -6.14
CA GLU A 220 -7.19 3.31 -6.18
C GLU A 220 -5.77 2.79 -6.51
N GLY A 221 -5.73 1.67 -7.25
CA GLY A 221 -4.54 0.88 -7.55
C GLY A 221 -4.38 -0.28 -6.56
N GLY A 222 -4.36 -1.51 -7.07
CA GLY A 222 -4.11 -2.69 -6.24
C GLY A 222 -2.78 -2.57 -5.51
N ASN A 223 -2.72 -3.00 -4.25
CA ASN A 223 -1.54 -2.80 -3.42
C ASN A 223 -0.28 -3.39 -4.07
N GLU A 224 -0.38 -4.53 -4.76
CA GLU A 224 0.73 -5.15 -5.48
C GLU A 224 1.23 -4.26 -6.63
N VAL A 225 0.31 -3.64 -7.38
CA VAL A 225 0.67 -2.69 -8.46
C VAL A 225 1.36 -1.46 -7.89
N LEU A 226 0.89 -0.94 -6.75
CA LEU A 226 1.49 0.21 -6.08
C LEU A 226 2.86 -0.10 -5.49
N LEU A 227 3.06 -1.31 -4.95
CA LEU A 227 4.38 -1.77 -4.50
C LEU A 227 5.36 -1.82 -5.66
N LEU A 228 4.97 -2.39 -6.80
CA LEU A 228 5.79 -2.37 -8.02
C LEU A 228 6.05 -0.93 -8.50
N PHE A 229 5.04 -0.06 -8.48
CA PHE A 229 5.21 1.35 -8.84
C PHE A 229 6.24 2.05 -7.94
N ILE A 230 6.18 1.86 -6.62
CA ILE A 230 7.12 2.45 -5.67
C ILE A 230 8.54 1.94 -5.96
N ALA A 231 8.72 0.63 -6.07
CA ALA A 231 10.04 0.05 -6.31
C ALA A 231 10.62 0.43 -7.67
N LEU A 232 9.83 0.37 -8.75
CA LEU A 232 10.29 0.67 -10.10
C LEU A 232 10.74 2.13 -10.24
N ASN A 233 10.03 3.07 -9.61
CA ASN A 233 10.50 4.47 -9.56
C ASN A 233 11.74 4.62 -8.67
N GLY A 234 11.80 3.92 -7.53
CA GLY A 234 12.97 3.93 -6.65
C GLY A 234 14.24 3.34 -7.27
N VAL A 235 14.14 2.33 -8.14
CA VAL A 235 15.30 1.73 -8.83
C VAL A 235 15.69 2.44 -10.12
N ARG A 236 14.85 3.33 -10.66
CA ARG A 236 15.05 3.97 -11.96
C ARG A 236 16.32 4.81 -11.99
N GLU A 237 16.46 5.77 -11.09
CA GLU A 237 17.63 6.65 -11.04
C GLU A 237 18.92 5.86 -10.78
N PRO A 238 18.99 4.92 -9.80
CA PRO A 238 20.13 4.02 -9.64
C PRO A 238 20.47 3.24 -10.92
N GLY A 239 19.47 2.75 -11.65
CA GLY A 239 19.64 2.08 -12.93
C GLY A 239 20.22 2.98 -14.03
N GLU A 240 19.71 4.20 -14.17
CA GLU A 240 20.21 5.20 -15.12
C GLU A 240 21.67 5.59 -14.80
N ARG A 241 22.01 5.78 -13.51
CA ARG A 241 23.39 6.05 -13.05
C ARG A 241 24.33 4.89 -13.36
N LEU A 242 23.91 3.64 -13.11
CA LEU A 242 24.72 2.45 -13.44
C LEU A 242 24.92 2.27 -14.95
N GLN A 243 23.89 2.56 -15.75
CA GLN A 243 24.02 2.55 -17.21
C GLN A 243 25.00 3.63 -17.71
N ALA A 244 24.92 4.84 -17.15
CA ALA A 244 25.84 5.93 -17.45
C ALA A 244 27.29 5.56 -17.09
N LEU A 245 27.50 4.92 -15.93
CA LEU A 245 28.82 4.42 -15.53
C LEU A 245 29.34 3.33 -16.47
N GLY A 246 28.50 2.36 -16.85
CA GLY A 246 28.87 1.32 -17.81
C GLY A 246 29.27 1.89 -19.17
N SER A 247 28.60 2.96 -19.59
CA SER A 247 28.93 3.71 -20.81
C SER A 247 30.24 4.50 -20.65
N ALA A 248 30.45 5.11 -19.48
CA ALA A 248 31.66 5.84 -19.14
C ALA A 248 32.93 4.96 -19.14
N LEU A 249 32.83 3.73 -18.64
CA LEU A 249 33.93 2.75 -18.65
C LEU A 249 34.38 2.35 -20.06
N ARG A 250 33.53 2.49 -21.08
CA ARG A 250 33.91 2.28 -22.50
C ARG A 250 34.71 3.45 -23.08
N SER A 251 34.75 4.59 -22.41
CA SER A 251 35.53 5.77 -22.82
C SER A 251 36.12 6.46 -21.58
N PRO A 252 37.06 5.78 -20.88
CA PRO A 252 37.48 6.15 -19.53
C PRO A 252 38.19 7.51 -19.45
N LEU A 253 38.97 7.87 -20.47
CA LEU A 253 39.67 9.17 -20.54
C LEU A 253 38.72 10.37 -20.57
N ARG A 254 37.54 10.21 -21.18
CA ARG A 254 36.56 11.30 -21.34
C ARG A 254 35.62 11.42 -20.13
N ASN A 255 35.44 10.36 -19.36
CA ASN A 255 34.45 10.28 -18.28
C ASN A 255 35.08 9.96 -16.91
N MET A 256 36.36 10.31 -16.73
CA MET A 256 37.13 10.01 -15.52
C MET A 256 36.47 10.54 -14.24
N GLY A 257 35.85 11.72 -14.28
CA GLY A 257 35.16 12.31 -13.12
C GLY A 257 33.94 11.52 -12.63
N LEU A 258 33.22 10.84 -13.54
CA LEU A 258 32.07 10.01 -13.19
C LEU A 258 32.54 8.69 -12.53
N ILE A 259 33.63 8.12 -13.03
CA ILE A 259 34.23 6.89 -12.50
C ILE A 259 34.84 7.13 -11.11
N THR A 260 35.59 8.22 -10.93
CA THR A 260 36.18 8.58 -9.63
C THR A 260 35.11 8.91 -8.59
N GLY A 261 34.07 9.66 -8.97
CA GLY A 261 32.93 9.97 -8.09
C GLY A 261 32.21 8.70 -7.60
N TRP A 262 31.96 7.74 -8.49
CA TRP A 262 31.37 6.45 -8.11
C TRP A 262 32.28 5.63 -7.19
N ALA A 263 33.58 5.55 -7.47
CA ALA A 263 34.55 4.84 -6.63
C ALA A 263 34.61 5.44 -5.21
N VAL A 264 34.63 6.76 -5.09
CA VAL A 264 34.56 7.47 -3.81
C VAL A 264 33.24 7.18 -3.09
N GLY A 265 32.11 7.21 -3.80
CA GLY A 265 30.80 6.86 -3.25
C GLY A 265 30.77 5.44 -2.66
N ARG A 266 31.34 4.46 -3.36
CA ARG A 266 31.46 3.08 -2.85
C ARG A 266 32.37 2.95 -1.64
N VAL A 267 33.51 3.65 -1.62
CA VAL A 267 34.41 3.66 -0.45
C VAL A 267 33.69 4.28 0.75
N ARG A 268 32.98 5.40 0.56
CA ARG A 268 32.16 6.03 1.60
C ARG A 268 31.10 5.06 2.13
N ALA A 269 30.35 4.41 1.25
CA ALA A 269 29.33 3.43 1.65
C ALA A 269 29.94 2.21 2.38
N ALA A 270 31.09 1.70 1.93
CA ALA A 270 31.79 0.56 2.54
C ALA A 270 32.35 0.88 3.93
N VAL A 271 32.75 2.12 4.17
CA VAL A 271 33.21 2.62 5.48
C VAL A 271 32.02 3.07 6.36
N GLY A 272 30.78 2.91 5.89
CA GLY A 272 29.57 3.21 6.66
C GLY A 272 29.23 4.70 6.74
N ALA A 273 29.74 5.52 5.82
CA ALA A 273 29.32 6.91 5.70
C ALA A 273 27.82 6.97 5.36
N LYS A 274 27.10 7.80 6.10
CA LYS A 274 25.65 8.01 5.98
C LYS A 274 25.36 9.50 5.99
N ASP A 275 24.33 9.90 5.26
CA ASP A 275 23.77 11.24 5.39
C ASP A 275 23.16 11.37 6.80
N ARG A 276 23.30 12.57 7.38
CA ARG A 276 22.78 12.86 8.72
C ARG A 276 21.64 13.84 8.64
N LEU A 277 20.59 13.59 9.42
CA LEU A 277 19.55 14.58 9.68
C LEU A 277 20.12 15.71 10.56
N PRO A 278 19.46 16.89 10.61
CA PRO A 278 19.89 18.00 11.45
C PRO A 278 20.12 17.59 12.91
N SER A 279 21.01 18.29 13.61
CA SER A 279 21.48 17.92 14.96
C SER A 279 20.48 18.16 16.09
N ASP A 280 19.44 18.96 15.88
CA ASP A 280 18.55 19.41 16.96
C ASP A 280 17.38 18.43 17.19
N ILE A 281 17.70 17.14 17.25
CA ILE A 281 16.73 16.08 17.55
C ILE A 281 16.69 15.86 19.07
N HIS A 282 15.49 15.71 19.62
CA HIS A 282 15.30 15.41 21.04
C HIS A 282 15.96 14.09 21.43
N ALA A 283 16.58 14.03 22.61
CA ALA A 283 17.34 12.87 23.09
C ALA A 283 16.56 11.53 23.02
N SER A 284 15.24 11.58 23.27
CA SER A 284 14.37 10.40 23.19
C SER A 284 14.21 9.82 21.76
N LEU A 285 14.61 10.56 20.73
CA LEU A 285 14.47 10.18 19.31
C LEU A 285 15.82 9.91 18.63
N GLU A 286 16.95 10.25 19.27
CA GLU A 286 18.29 10.13 18.69
C GLU A 286 18.61 8.72 18.19
N ASP A 287 18.27 7.71 18.99
CA ASP A 287 18.47 6.31 18.64
C ASP A 287 17.67 5.93 17.39
N HIS A 288 16.41 6.36 17.30
CA HIS A 288 15.57 6.11 16.13
C HIS A 288 16.08 6.82 14.89
N VAL A 289 16.55 8.06 15.01
CA VAL A 289 17.18 8.79 13.91
C VAL A 289 18.45 8.09 13.44
N ARG A 290 19.30 7.65 14.37
CA ARG A 290 20.53 6.91 14.05
C ARG A 290 20.24 5.61 13.29
N TYR A 291 19.19 4.88 13.70
CA TYR A 291 18.74 3.68 12.99
C TYR A 291 18.07 3.99 11.66
N PHE A 292 17.29 5.07 11.57
CA PHE A 292 16.68 5.53 10.33
C PHE A 292 17.75 5.83 9.28
N GLU A 293 18.75 6.66 9.59
CA GLU A 293 19.86 7.00 8.69
C GLU A 293 20.62 5.74 8.24
N LYS A 294 20.85 4.79 9.16
CA LYS A 294 21.46 3.51 8.84
C LYS A 294 20.59 2.72 7.84
N HIS A 295 19.30 2.59 8.08
CA HIS A 295 18.41 1.84 7.20
C HIS A 295 18.22 2.53 5.84
N VAL A 296 18.26 3.86 5.76
CA VAL A 296 18.28 4.61 4.48
C VAL A 296 19.51 4.20 3.66
N ALA A 297 20.70 4.20 4.27
CA ALA A 297 21.92 3.73 3.61
C ALA A 297 21.83 2.25 3.20
N GLU A 298 21.27 1.39 4.06
CA GLU A 298 21.08 -0.03 3.74
C GLU A 298 20.09 -0.26 2.58
N LEU A 299 19.02 0.55 2.48
CA LEU A 299 18.08 0.50 1.35
C LEU A 299 18.76 0.93 0.05
N ALA A 300 19.50 2.04 0.06
CA ALA A 300 20.24 2.51 -1.12
C ALA A 300 21.19 1.42 -1.64
N GLN A 301 21.96 0.80 -0.73
CA GLN A 301 22.84 -0.31 -1.09
C GLN A 301 22.08 -1.55 -1.58
N ALA A 302 20.92 -1.85 -0.99
CA ALA A 302 20.09 -2.97 -1.41
C ALA A 302 19.54 -2.77 -2.84
N VAL A 303 19.08 -1.57 -3.15
CA VAL A 303 18.63 -1.18 -4.50
C VAL A 303 19.78 -1.30 -5.50
N GLU A 304 20.94 -0.72 -5.20
CA GLU A 304 22.11 -0.80 -6.07
C GLU A 304 22.51 -2.26 -6.35
N ARG A 305 22.58 -3.09 -5.31
CA ARG A 305 22.89 -4.52 -5.45
C ARG A 305 21.87 -5.23 -6.33
N ALA A 306 20.57 -5.05 -6.07
CA ALA A 306 19.52 -5.68 -6.86
C ALA A 306 19.57 -5.27 -8.34
N VAL A 307 19.84 -3.99 -8.63
CA VAL A 307 20.00 -3.51 -10.01
C VAL A 307 21.26 -4.07 -10.67
N MET A 308 22.39 -4.17 -9.95
CA MET A 308 23.61 -4.78 -10.50
C MET A 308 23.45 -6.28 -10.76
N GLU A 309 22.81 -6.99 -9.84
CA GLU A 309 22.62 -8.45 -9.88
C GLU A 309 21.65 -8.86 -10.99
N HIS A 310 20.48 -8.21 -11.07
CA HIS A 310 19.44 -8.57 -12.04
C HIS A 310 19.47 -7.74 -13.33
N ARG A 311 20.22 -6.63 -13.37
CA ARG A 311 20.32 -5.73 -14.53
C ARG A 311 18.93 -5.34 -15.05
N ARG A 312 18.65 -5.57 -16.33
CA ARG A 312 17.35 -5.27 -16.95
C ARG A 312 16.21 -6.17 -16.44
N GLU A 313 16.54 -7.38 -15.96
CA GLU A 313 15.54 -8.32 -15.45
C GLU A 313 14.93 -7.87 -14.13
N ILE A 314 15.53 -6.88 -13.43
CA ILE A 314 14.96 -6.29 -12.21
C ILE A 314 13.51 -5.84 -12.41
N LEU A 315 13.17 -5.40 -13.64
CA LEU A 315 11.82 -4.96 -14.00
C LEU A 315 10.78 -6.08 -13.91
N GLU A 316 11.21 -7.34 -13.98
CA GLU A 316 10.37 -8.53 -13.92
C GLU A 316 10.54 -9.30 -12.59
N ARG A 317 11.51 -8.93 -11.75
CA ARG A 317 11.73 -9.53 -10.41
C ARG A 317 10.75 -8.98 -9.38
N GLN A 318 9.46 -9.25 -9.57
CA GLN A 318 8.37 -8.67 -8.75
C GLN A 318 8.53 -8.91 -7.24
N LEU A 319 9.00 -10.08 -6.81
CA LEU A 319 9.20 -10.38 -5.39
C LEU A 319 10.39 -9.60 -4.79
N VAL A 320 11.43 -9.31 -5.58
CA VAL A 320 12.55 -8.44 -5.16
C VAL A 320 12.05 -7.00 -5.04
N LEU A 321 11.32 -6.53 -6.05
CA LEU A 321 10.70 -5.21 -6.07
C LEU A 321 9.73 -5.02 -4.90
N GLU A 322 8.91 -6.00 -4.58
CA GLU A 322 7.97 -5.97 -3.45
C GLU A 322 8.71 -5.76 -2.12
N ARG A 323 9.80 -6.50 -1.87
CA ARG A 323 10.61 -6.35 -0.65
C ARG A 323 11.23 -4.95 -0.56
N LEU A 324 11.77 -4.44 -1.67
CA LEU A 324 12.34 -3.08 -1.73
C LEU A 324 11.27 -2.01 -1.48
N ALA A 325 10.08 -2.17 -2.04
CA ALA A 325 8.96 -1.25 -1.81
C ALA A 325 8.55 -1.22 -0.33
N TRP A 326 8.41 -2.38 0.32
CA TRP A 326 8.09 -2.43 1.75
C TRP A 326 9.18 -1.80 2.61
N MET A 327 10.46 -2.03 2.30
CA MET A 327 11.56 -1.35 2.98
C MET A 327 11.45 0.18 2.86
N GLY A 328 11.11 0.70 1.67
CA GLY A 328 10.88 2.13 1.45
C GLY A 328 9.66 2.67 2.22
N ILE A 329 8.55 1.93 2.23
CA ILE A 329 7.33 2.32 2.95
C ILE A 329 7.58 2.41 4.46
N GLU A 330 8.29 1.44 5.05
CA GLU A 330 8.62 1.47 6.49
C GLU A 330 9.52 2.66 6.83
N LEU A 331 10.48 3.02 5.97
CA LEU A 331 11.31 4.21 6.16
C LEU A 331 10.49 5.50 6.08
N TYR A 332 9.62 5.63 5.08
CA TYR A 332 8.75 6.81 4.96
C TYR A 332 7.85 6.99 6.18
N ALA A 333 7.21 5.91 6.64
CA ALA A 333 6.39 5.92 7.86
C ALA A 333 7.22 6.27 9.11
N THR A 334 8.46 5.78 9.21
CA THR A 334 9.40 6.08 10.31
C THR A 334 9.78 7.55 10.33
N ALA A 335 10.15 8.11 9.18
CA ALA A 335 10.49 9.53 9.05
C ALA A 335 9.33 10.42 9.49
N CYS A 336 8.11 10.12 9.03
CA CYS A 336 6.91 10.85 9.42
C CYS A 336 6.61 10.75 10.92
N ALA A 337 6.72 9.57 11.52
CA ALA A 337 6.51 9.37 12.96
C ALA A 337 7.52 10.16 13.80
N ILE A 338 8.80 10.12 13.44
CA ILE A 338 9.87 10.87 14.12
C ILE A 338 9.62 12.38 13.98
N ALA A 339 9.39 12.87 12.76
CA ALA A 339 9.18 14.30 12.49
C ALA A 339 7.95 14.85 13.25
N ARG A 340 6.84 14.10 13.26
CA ARG A 340 5.65 14.48 14.03
C ARG A 340 5.94 14.53 15.53
N THR A 341 6.65 13.54 16.06
CA THR A 341 6.94 13.45 17.49
C THR A 341 7.88 14.56 17.92
N GLN A 342 8.92 14.83 17.14
CA GLN A 342 9.82 15.97 17.35
C GLN A 342 9.01 17.28 17.42
N ARG A 343 8.17 17.56 16.42
CA ARG A 343 7.32 18.75 16.39
C ARG A 343 6.44 18.87 17.64
N LEU A 344 5.84 17.77 18.10
CA LEU A 344 4.98 17.79 19.30
C LEU A 344 5.77 18.04 20.59
N ILE A 345 7.01 17.55 20.67
CA ILE A 345 7.92 17.86 21.77
C ILE A 345 8.29 19.34 21.74
N ASP A 346 8.61 19.90 20.57
CA ASP A 346 8.97 21.32 20.43
C ASP A 346 7.79 22.24 20.80
N GLU A 347 6.57 21.85 20.42
CA GLU A 347 5.36 22.63 20.66
C GLU A 347 4.84 22.53 22.11
N ASN A 348 4.89 21.33 22.71
CA ASN A 348 4.19 21.04 23.97
C ASN A 348 5.11 20.63 25.13
N GLY A 349 6.39 20.37 24.84
CA GLY A 349 7.35 19.79 25.77
C GLY A 349 7.26 18.26 25.87
N GLU A 350 8.35 17.65 26.33
CA GLU A 350 8.51 16.20 26.48
C GLU A 350 7.42 15.58 27.39
N ALA A 351 7.17 16.21 28.55
CA ALA A 351 6.23 15.67 29.53
C ALA A 351 4.79 15.56 28.98
N ALA A 352 4.35 16.54 28.20
CA ALA A 352 3.05 16.54 27.55
C ALA A 352 2.97 15.55 26.37
N SER A 353 4.12 15.20 25.77
CA SER A 353 4.22 14.33 24.60
C SER A 353 4.62 12.89 24.92
N ARG A 354 4.58 12.48 26.20
CA ARG A 354 5.04 11.15 26.64
C ARG A 354 4.36 9.99 25.92
N ARG A 355 3.05 10.11 25.65
CA ARG A 355 2.29 9.07 24.95
C ARG A 355 2.74 8.95 23.50
N GLU A 356 2.93 10.07 22.83
CA GLU A 356 3.34 10.16 21.43
C GLU A 356 4.78 9.64 21.27
N ILE A 357 5.67 9.95 22.21
CA ILE A 357 7.01 9.37 22.29
C ILE A 357 6.94 7.84 22.37
N ALA A 358 6.12 7.28 23.28
CA ALA A 358 5.98 5.83 23.42
C ALA A 358 5.38 5.15 22.16
N LEU A 359 4.43 5.81 21.49
CA LEU A 359 3.87 5.32 20.22
C LEU A 359 4.91 5.33 19.10
N CYS A 360 5.70 6.41 19.01
CA CYS A 360 6.78 6.55 18.05
C CYS A 360 7.88 5.50 18.28
N ASP A 361 8.31 5.31 19.53
CA ASP A 361 9.34 4.35 19.90
C ASP A 361 8.96 2.92 19.47
N LEU A 362 7.80 2.44 19.94
CA LEU A 362 7.32 1.10 19.59
C LEU A 362 7.19 0.94 18.06
N PHE A 363 6.66 1.97 17.38
CA PHE A 363 6.55 1.94 15.93
C PHE A 363 7.92 1.78 15.26
N CYS A 364 8.90 2.61 15.64
CA CYS A 364 10.25 2.61 15.06
C CYS A 364 10.97 1.27 15.28
N VAL A 365 10.86 0.70 16.48
CA VAL A 365 11.46 -0.62 16.81
C VAL A 365 10.89 -1.72 15.92
N GLU A 366 9.56 -1.78 15.79
CA GLU A 366 8.87 -2.81 15.00
C GLU A 366 9.03 -2.58 13.48
N ALA A 367 9.06 -1.32 13.02
CA ALA A 367 9.37 -0.97 11.64
C ALA A 367 10.79 -1.40 11.26
N GLY A 368 11.76 -1.20 12.15
CA GLY A 368 13.13 -1.69 11.97
C GLY A 368 13.20 -3.22 11.84
N ARG A 369 12.37 -3.97 12.57
CA ARG A 369 12.27 -5.44 12.43
C ARG A 369 11.69 -5.83 11.07
N ARG A 370 10.64 -5.15 10.61
CA ARG A 370 10.04 -5.38 9.27
C ARG A 370 11.03 -5.06 8.15
N PHE A 371 11.73 -3.93 8.26
CA PHE A 371 12.79 -3.53 7.33
C PHE A 371 13.87 -4.60 7.21
N ARG A 372 14.41 -5.09 8.34
CA ARG A 372 15.45 -6.13 8.33
C ARG A 372 14.99 -7.43 7.70
N ARG A 373 13.75 -7.88 7.95
CA ARG A 373 13.18 -9.05 7.27
C ARG A 373 13.12 -8.87 5.75
N GLY A 374 12.74 -7.68 5.28
CA GLY A 374 12.79 -7.33 3.86
C GLY A 374 14.20 -7.44 3.29
N ARG A 375 15.18 -6.84 3.99
CA ARG A 375 16.60 -6.86 3.61
C ARG A 375 17.19 -8.27 3.58
N GLU A 376 16.90 -9.09 4.58
CA GLU A 376 17.35 -10.49 4.68
C GLU A 376 16.75 -11.37 3.59
N GLY A 377 15.59 -11.00 3.06
CA GLY A 377 14.94 -11.67 1.94
C GLY A 377 15.51 -11.33 0.56
N LEU A 378 16.55 -10.50 0.46
CA LEU A 378 17.21 -10.11 -0.80
C LEU A 378 18.48 -10.92 -1.08
N GLY A 379 18.91 -10.94 -2.35
CA GLY A 379 20.10 -11.65 -2.82
C GLY A 379 19.90 -13.15 -2.98
N ALA A 380 20.98 -13.87 -3.29
CA ALA A 380 20.95 -15.29 -3.68
C ALA A 380 20.09 -16.22 -2.80
N GLY A 381 20.13 -16.05 -1.48
CA GLY A 381 19.30 -16.87 -0.57
C GLY A 381 17.80 -16.61 -0.75
N GLY A 382 17.41 -15.34 -0.88
CA GLY A 382 16.03 -14.94 -1.17
C GLY A 382 15.58 -15.36 -2.57
N ASP A 383 16.45 -15.21 -3.56
CA ASP A 383 16.17 -15.59 -4.95
C ASP A 383 15.93 -17.09 -5.08
N ALA A 384 16.71 -17.91 -4.36
CA ALA A 384 16.52 -19.35 -4.35
C ALA A 384 15.16 -19.76 -3.72
N VAL A 385 14.62 -18.97 -2.78
CA VAL A 385 13.25 -19.17 -2.26
C VAL A 385 12.22 -18.76 -3.31
N ASP A 386 12.46 -17.66 -4.03
CA ASP A 386 11.58 -17.18 -5.09
C ASP A 386 11.50 -18.14 -6.28
N GLU A 387 12.61 -18.79 -6.62
CA GLU A 387 12.65 -19.88 -7.60
C GLU A 387 11.81 -21.08 -7.16
N ARG A 388 11.93 -21.49 -5.89
CA ARG A 388 11.09 -22.56 -5.33
C ARG A 388 9.60 -22.20 -5.37
N ARG A 389 9.26 -20.94 -5.06
CA ARG A 389 7.87 -20.45 -5.18
C ARG A 389 7.34 -20.55 -6.61
N ARG A 390 8.15 -20.15 -7.61
CA ARG A 390 7.79 -20.28 -9.03
C ARG A 390 7.59 -21.73 -9.42
N ALA A 391 8.53 -22.62 -9.06
CA ALA A 391 8.41 -24.04 -9.35
C ALA A 391 7.13 -24.66 -8.76
N VAL A 392 6.80 -24.36 -7.50
CA VAL A 392 5.55 -24.83 -6.87
C VAL A 392 4.32 -24.24 -7.56
N ALA A 393 4.36 -22.95 -7.94
CA ALA A 393 3.25 -22.33 -8.65
C ALA A 393 3.03 -22.97 -10.03
N ASP A 394 4.10 -23.30 -10.75
CA ASP A 394 4.03 -23.93 -12.06
C ASP A 394 3.44 -25.34 -11.95
N THR A 395 3.94 -26.18 -11.03
CA THR A 395 3.38 -27.54 -10.84
C THR A 395 1.93 -27.51 -10.35
N THR A 396 1.58 -26.57 -9.47
CA THR A 396 0.18 -26.39 -9.01
C THR A 396 -0.74 -25.97 -10.16
N ARG A 397 -0.26 -25.13 -11.07
CA ARG A 397 -1.02 -24.69 -12.26
C ARG A 397 -1.19 -25.82 -13.26
N GLU A 398 -0.14 -26.59 -13.50
CA GLU A 398 -0.19 -27.79 -14.34
C GLU A 398 -1.19 -28.82 -13.81
N ALA A 399 -1.23 -28.99 -12.48
CA ALA A 399 -2.20 -29.85 -11.81
C ALA A 399 -3.63 -29.27 -11.76
N GLY A 400 -3.83 -27.99 -12.10
CA GLY A 400 -5.12 -27.31 -11.99
C GLY A 400 -5.56 -26.99 -10.55
N GLY A 401 -4.65 -27.08 -9.57
CA GLY A 401 -4.94 -26.89 -8.15
C GLY A 401 -4.00 -27.68 -7.23
N TYR A 402 -4.24 -27.61 -5.92
CA TYR A 402 -3.58 -28.47 -4.94
C TYR A 402 -4.37 -29.77 -4.79
N PHE A 403 -3.71 -30.88 -5.08
CA PHE A 403 -4.24 -32.23 -4.89
C PHE A 403 -3.11 -33.10 -4.33
N VAL A 404 -3.45 -33.89 -3.32
CA VAL A 404 -2.59 -34.95 -2.80
C VAL A 404 -3.50 -36.16 -2.67
N GLU A 405 -3.08 -37.29 -3.24
CA GLU A 405 -3.70 -38.56 -2.91
C GLU A 405 -3.21 -38.93 -1.50
N ASP A 406 -4.07 -38.72 -0.51
CA ASP A 406 -3.81 -39.07 0.88
C ASP A 406 -4.79 -40.17 1.29
N PRO A 407 -4.33 -41.43 1.43
CA PRO A 407 -5.18 -42.54 1.84
C PRO A 407 -5.93 -42.34 3.17
N LEU A 408 -5.52 -41.37 4.00
CA LEU A 408 -6.18 -41.03 5.26
C LEU A 408 -7.30 -39.98 5.10
N VAL A 409 -7.25 -39.15 4.05
CA VAL A 409 -8.21 -38.06 3.81
C VAL A 409 -9.12 -38.37 2.62
N ASP A 410 -8.60 -39.07 1.62
CA ASP A 410 -9.32 -39.54 0.44
C ASP A 410 -9.99 -40.89 0.72
N VAL A 411 -11.05 -40.85 1.53
CA VAL A 411 -12.04 -41.94 1.50
C VAL A 411 -12.65 -41.95 0.09
N GLU A 412 -12.70 -43.12 -0.56
CA GLU A 412 -13.33 -43.32 -1.88
C GLU A 412 -14.58 -42.44 -1.99
N ARG A 413 -14.56 -41.47 -2.92
CA ARG A 413 -15.74 -40.66 -3.18
C ARG A 413 -16.88 -41.62 -3.50
N PRO A 414 -17.99 -41.65 -2.74
CA PRO A 414 -19.14 -42.44 -3.15
C PRO A 414 -19.52 -41.96 -4.56
N GLN A 415 -19.48 -42.88 -5.52
CA GLN A 415 -19.85 -42.57 -6.89
C GLN A 415 -21.26 -41.97 -6.87
N ARG A 416 -21.44 -40.82 -7.52
CA ARG A 416 -22.78 -40.26 -7.73
C ARG A 416 -23.61 -41.35 -8.43
N PRO A 417 -24.82 -41.67 -7.95
CA PRO A 417 -25.72 -42.53 -8.70
C PRO A 417 -25.96 -41.89 -10.08
N GLU A 418 -25.67 -42.64 -11.14
CA GLU A 418 -26.07 -42.24 -12.49
C GLU A 418 -27.60 -42.20 -12.54
N GLY A 419 -28.19 -41.04 -12.88
CA GLY A 419 -29.63 -40.94 -13.11
C GLY A 419 -30.39 -39.79 -12.43
N LEU A 420 -29.75 -38.69 -12.03
CA LEU A 420 -30.48 -37.45 -11.72
C LEU A 420 -30.06 -36.37 -12.73
N VAL A 421 -30.93 -36.18 -13.72
CA VAL A 421 -30.94 -35.15 -14.77
C VAL A 421 -31.02 -33.75 -14.17
#